data_AF-A0A9P8FKC7-F1
#
_entry.id   AF-A0A9P8FKC7-F1
#
_cell.length_a   1.000
_cell.length_b   1.000
_cell.length_c   1.000
_cell.angle_alpha   90.00
_cell.angle_beta   90.00
_cell.angle_gamma   90.00
#
_symmetry.space_group_name_H-M   'P 1'
#
loop_
_entity.id
_entity.type
_entity.pdbx_description
1 polymer ?
#
loop_
_entity_poly.entity_id
_entity_poly.type
_entity_poly.pdbx_seq_one_letter_code
_entity_poly.pdbx_strand_id
1 'polypeptide(L)'
;MMGPVKSVCFIGAGFVGGPSGAVLALKNPDVEVSVVDLSETRIAAWNSDALPIYEPGLLPVVKEARDAEVRPQNLFFTTDVRGTIKRADIVFICVNTPTKTAGIGAGKAPNMAYFESATRMIAAEAEKDTIIVEKSTVPCRTAAN
;
A
#
# COMPACT_ATOMS: atom_id res chain seq x y z
N MET A 1 12.76 1.59 21.88
CA MET A 1 11.38 1.04 21.82
C MET A 1 10.64 1.88 20.80
N MET A 2 9.97 1.26 19.82
CA MET A 2 9.27 2.02 18.77
C MET A 2 8.20 2.91 19.40
N GLY A 3 8.15 4.18 18.98
CA GLY A 3 7.13 5.13 19.41
C GLY A 3 5.75 4.78 18.84
N PRO A 4 4.70 5.56 19.17
CA PRO A 4 3.40 5.40 18.55
C PRO A 4 3.50 5.59 17.03
N VAL A 5 2.84 4.70 16.28
CA VAL A 5 2.78 4.77 14.81
C VAL A 5 2.04 6.04 14.39
N LYS A 6 2.66 6.83 13.52
CA LYS A 6 2.14 8.08 12.98
C LYS A 6 2.08 8.08 11.45
N SER A 7 2.88 7.27 10.77
CA SER A 7 2.87 7.17 9.31
C SER A 7 2.84 5.72 8.81
N VAL A 8 1.92 5.44 7.88
CA VAL A 8 1.73 4.13 7.25
C VAL A 8 1.80 4.27 5.74
N CYS A 9 2.65 3.46 5.12
CA CYS A 9 2.78 3.36 3.66
C CYS A 9 2.15 2.04 3.18
N PHE A 10 1.34 2.09 2.12
CA PHE A 10 0.87 0.92 1.39
C PHE A 10 1.50 0.90 0.00
N ILE A 11 2.40 -0.05 -0.28
CA ILE A 11 2.96 -0.26 -1.62
C ILE A 11 1.99 -1.13 -2.42
N GLY A 12 1.37 -0.54 -3.43
CA GLY A 12 0.39 -1.15 -4.33
C GLY A 12 -1.01 -0.58 -4.13
N ALA A 13 -1.47 0.25 -5.06
CA ALA A 13 -2.78 0.90 -5.02
C ALA A 13 -3.89 0.05 -5.68
N GLY A 14 -3.78 -1.28 -5.58
CA GLY A 14 -4.78 -2.22 -6.12
C GLY A 14 -5.96 -2.46 -5.18
N PHE A 15 -6.67 -3.57 -5.43
CA PHE A 15 -7.84 -4.01 -4.64
C PHE A 15 -7.56 -4.26 -3.15
N VAL A 16 -6.31 -4.54 -2.77
CA VAL A 16 -5.95 -4.74 -1.36
C VAL A 16 -5.48 -3.44 -0.73
N GLY A 17 -4.45 -2.80 -1.28
CA GLY A 17 -3.83 -1.63 -0.65
C GLY A 17 -4.73 -0.40 -0.61
N GLY A 18 -5.47 -0.12 -1.68
CA GLY A 18 -6.35 1.05 -1.75
C GLY A 18 -7.46 1.05 -0.69
N PRO A 19 -8.37 0.04 -0.70
CA PRO A 19 -9.42 -0.06 0.32
C PRO A 19 -8.89 -0.19 1.75
N SER A 20 -7.84 -0.99 1.96
CA SER A 20 -7.27 -1.17 3.31
C SER A 20 -6.69 0.13 3.85
N GLY A 21 -5.94 0.87 3.02
CA GLY A 21 -5.40 2.18 3.38
C GLY A 21 -6.51 3.20 3.66
N ALA A 22 -7.56 3.23 2.84
CA ALA A 22 -8.68 4.16 3.03
C ALA A 22 -9.42 3.91 4.36
N VAL A 23 -9.70 2.65 4.70
CA VAL A 23 -10.34 2.30 5.98
C VAL A 23 -9.42 2.58 7.16
N LEU A 24 -8.12 2.30 7.03
CA LEU A 24 -7.15 2.60 8.09
C LEU A 24 -7.09 4.11 8.38
N ALA A 25 -7.05 4.93 7.33
CA ALA A 25 -7.06 6.39 7.45
C ALA A 25 -8.35 6.90 8.11
N LEU A 26 -9.51 6.38 7.68
CA LEU A 26 -10.81 6.74 8.25
C LEU A 26 -10.92 6.40 9.74
N LYS A 27 -10.44 5.22 10.15
CA LYS A 27 -10.56 4.75 11.53
C LYS A 27 -9.47 5.28 12.47
N ASN A 28 -8.40 5.86 11.93
CA ASN A 28 -7.27 6.39 12.71
C ASN A 28 -6.92 7.81 12.24
N PRO A 29 -7.73 8.82 12.63
CA PRO A 29 -7.54 10.21 12.16
C PRO A 29 -6.15 10.80 12.41
N ASP A 30 -5.45 10.34 13.45
CA ASP A 30 -4.13 10.83 13.87
C ASP A 30 -2.95 10.12 13.18
N VAL A 31 -3.23 9.21 12.23
CA VAL A 31 -2.23 8.46 11.46
C VAL A 31 -2.27 8.93 10.01
N GLU A 32 -1.13 9.37 9.49
CA GLU A 32 -0.96 9.63 8.05
C GLU A 32 -0.87 8.31 7.30
N VAL A 33 -1.71 8.15 6.28
CA VAL A 33 -1.75 6.96 5.42
C VAL A 33 -1.47 7.37 3.99
N SER A 34 -0.40 6.82 3.42
CA SER A 34 -0.03 7.02 2.02
C SER A 34 -0.13 5.70 1.26
N VAL A 35 -0.95 5.65 0.22
CA VAL A 35 -1.02 4.53 -0.72
C VAL A 35 -0.23 4.90 -1.97
N VAL A 36 0.80 4.10 -2.28
CA VAL A 36 1.75 4.39 -3.36
C VAL A 36 1.71 3.34 -4.45
N ASP A 37 1.89 3.77 -5.69
CA ASP A 37 1.97 2.88 -6.86
C ASP A 37 2.84 3.54 -7.94
N LEU A 38 3.48 2.72 -8.77
CA LEU A 38 4.25 3.21 -9.91
C LEU A 38 3.36 3.66 -11.06
N SER A 39 2.10 3.20 -11.09
CA SER A 39 1.14 3.60 -12.11
C SER A 39 0.56 4.99 -11.84
N GLU A 40 1.08 6.00 -12.54
CA GLU A 40 0.56 7.37 -12.52
C GLU A 40 -0.94 7.42 -12.83
N THR A 41 -1.41 6.66 -13.82
CA THR A 41 -2.83 6.61 -14.20
C THR A 41 -3.70 6.08 -13.07
N ARG A 42 -3.24 5.07 -12.32
CA ARG A 42 -3.97 4.51 -11.19
C ARG A 42 -4.00 5.50 -10.02
N ILE A 43 -2.88 6.15 -9.71
CA ILE A 43 -2.81 7.18 -8.67
C ILE A 43 -3.70 8.37 -9.03
N ALA A 44 -3.69 8.82 -10.29
CA ALA A 44 -4.58 9.87 -10.76
C ALA A 44 -6.06 9.50 -10.59
N ALA A 45 -6.44 8.25 -10.90
CA ALA A 45 -7.79 7.77 -10.67
C ALA A 45 -8.18 7.77 -9.18
N TRP A 46 -7.27 7.34 -8.28
CA TRP A 46 -7.48 7.40 -6.83
C TRP A 46 -7.57 8.82 -6.28
N ASN A 47 -7.01 9.80 -6.96
CA ASN A 47 -7.13 11.24 -6.64
C ASN A 47 -8.31 11.91 -7.35
N SER A 48 -9.16 11.14 -8.04
CA SER A 48 -10.37 11.61 -8.70
C SER A 48 -11.63 11.08 -8.02
N ASP A 49 -12.80 11.45 -8.54
CA ASP A 49 -14.09 10.88 -8.14
C ASP A 49 -14.40 9.53 -8.83
N ALA A 50 -13.62 9.17 -9.86
CA ALA A 50 -13.72 7.90 -10.57
C ALA A 50 -12.60 6.95 -10.12
N LEU A 51 -12.83 6.26 -9.00
CA LEU A 51 -11.85 5.34 -8.43
C LEU A 51 -11.51 4.20 -9.43
N PRO A 52 -10.26 3.70 -9.42
CA PRO A 52 -9.82 2.65 -10.36
C PRO A 52 -10.42 1.28 -10.04
N ILE A 53 -11.15 1.13 -8.93
CA ILE A 53 -11.86 -0.06 -8.53
C ILE A 53 -13.28 0.32 -8.08
N TYR A 54 -14.24 -0.57 -8.33
CA TYR A 54 -15.59 -0.43 -7.82
C TYR A 54 -15.78 -1.35 -6.61
N GLU A 55 -16.06 -0.76 -5.46
CA GLU A 55 -16.48 -1.44 -4.24
C GLU A 55 -17.64 -0.64 -3.62
N PRO A 56 -18.77 -1.29 -3.26
CA PRO A 56 -19.90 -0.61 -2.64
C PRO A 56 -19.48 0.17 -1.38
N GLY A 57 -19.71 1.49 -1.37
CA GLY A 57 -19.40 2.37 -0.24
C GLY A 57 -17.95 2.85 -0.15
N LEU A 58 -17.06 2.46 -1.07
CA LEU A 58 -15.66 2.87 -1.01
C LEU A 58 -15.44 4.36 -1.30
N LEU A 59 -16.12 4.93 -2.29
CA LEU A 59 -15.94 6.34 -2.65
C LEU A 59 -16.22 7.30 -1.47
N PRO A 60 -17.33 7.16 -0.72
CA PRO A 60 -17.54 7.95 0.50
C PRO A 60 -16.40 7.82 1.52
N VAL A 61 -15.91 6.60 1.79
CA VAL A 61 -14.80 6.36 2.72
C VAL A 61 -13.52 7.06 2.28
N VAL A 62 -13.20 7.00 0.99
CA VAL A 62 -12.02 7.67 0.42
C VAL A 62 -12.18 9.19 0.57
N LYS A 63 -13.32 9.76 0.19
CA LYS A 63 -13.57 11.21 0.30
C LYS A 63 -13.47 11.71 1.74
N GLU A 64 -14.01 10.96 2.71
CA GLU A 64 -13.98 11.35 4.12
C GLU A 64 -12.56 11.41 4.71
N ALA A 65 -11.59 10.68 4.15
CA ALA A 65 -10.20 10.68 4.61
C ALA A 65 -9.25 11.52 3.73
N ARG A 66 -9.46 11.51 2.40
CA ARG A 66 -8.64 12.21 1.39
C ARG A 66 -9.06 13.68 1.25
N ASP A 67 -10.36 13.96 1.29
CA ASP A 67 -10.95 15.29 1.03
C ASP A 67 -11.60 15.87 2.30
N ALA A 68 -11.19 15.39 3.49
CA ALA A 68 -11.79 15.76 4.76
C ALA A 68 -11.88 17.28 4.98
N GLU A 69 -13.08 17.78 5.28
CA GLU A 69 -13.33 19.20 5.59
C GLU A 69 -13.45 19.46 7.11
N VAL A 70 -14.01 18.50 7.83
CA VAL A 70 -14.30 18.60 9.29
C VAL A 70 -13.17 18.09 10.18
N ARG A 71 -12.13 17.53 9.56
CA ARG A 71 -10.91 17.05 10.23
C ARG A 71 -9.72 17.16 9.27
N PRO A 72 -8.47 17.08 9.76
CA PRO A 72 -7.31 17.02 8.89
C PRO A 72 -7.39 15.81 7.95
N GLN A 73 -7.06 16.05 6.68
CA GLN A 73 -6.84 14.99 5.70
C GLN A 73 -5.67 14.12 6.15
N ASN A 74 -5.81 12.81 6.02
CA ASN A 74 -4.76 11.86 6.39
C ASN A 74 -4.63 10.68 5.42
N LEU A 75 -5.34 10.71 4.29
CA LEU A 75 -5.19 9.71 3.22
C LEU A 75 -4.62 10.35 1.97
N PHE A 76 -3.50 9.83 1.49
CA PHE A 76 -2.78 10.35 0.34
C PHE A 76 -2.52 9.25 -0.69
N PHE A 77 -2.69 9.57 -1.97
CA PHE A 77 -2.28 8.71 -3.08
C PHE A 77 -1.18 9.39 -3.87
N THR A 78 -0.03 8.75 -4.01
CA THR A 78 1.15 9.36 -4.65
C THR A 78 2.00 8.33 -5.41
N THR A 79 2.77 8.80 -6.38
CA THR A 79 3.79 8.01 -7.07
C THR A 79 5.18 8.12 -6.43
N ASP A 80 5.34 8.98 -5.41
CA ASP A 80 6.56 9.07 -4.60
C ASP A 80 6.69 7.87 -3.64
N VAL A 81 7.05 6.72 -4.19
CA VAL A 81 7.23 5.49 -3.40
C VAL A 81 8.39 5.64 -2.41
N ARG A 82 9.54 6.13 -2.88
CA ARG A 82 10.78 6.18 -2.10
C ARG A 82 10.71 7.18 -0.95
N GLY A 83 10.25 8.41 -1.23
CA GLY A 83 10.07 9.41 -0.19
C GLY A 83 9.06 8.98 0.86
N THR A 84 8.03 8.22 0.46
CA THR A 84 7.03 7.69 1.40
C THR A 84 7.58 6.58 2.28
N ILE A 85 8.40 5.67 1.74
CA ILE A 85 9.09 4.64 2.53
C ILE A 85 9.99 5.27 3.59
N LYS A 86 10.81 6.26 3.22
CA LYS A 86 11.76 6.94 4.14
C LYS A 86 11.13 7.40 5.44
N ARG A 87 9.90 7.93 5.37
CA ARG A 87 9.18 8.52 6.51
C ARG A 87 8.20 7.56 7.21
N ALA A 88 7.97 6.35 6.70
CA ALA A 88 6.96 5.43 7.20
C ALA A 88 7.40 4.68 8.46
N ASP A 89 6.54 4.61 9.49
CA ASP A 89 6.72 3.70 10.63
C ASP A 89 6.34 2.26 10.27
N ILE A 90 5.31 2.11 9.43
CA ILE A 90 4.85 0.82 8.90
C ILE A 90 4.79 0.88 7.38
N VAL A 91 5.33 -0.15 6.71
CA VAL A 91 5.17 -0.35 5.27
C VAL A 91 4.44 -1.66 5.00
N PHE A 92 3.23 -1.55 4.43
CA PHE A 92 2.47 -2.66 3.88
C PHE A 92 2.91 -2.95 2.45
N ILE A 93 3.19 -4.22 2.15
CA ILE A 93 3.45 -4.69 0.80
C ILE A 93 2.18 -5.36 0.27
N CYS A 94 1.50 -4.69 -0.67
CA CYS A 94 0.23 -5.09 -1.27
C CYS A 94 0.35 -5.30 -2.79
N VAL A 95 1.50 -5.80 -3.24
CA VAL A 95 1.78 -6.04 -4.67
C VAL A 95 1.27 -7.40 -5.13
N ASN A 96 1.00 -7.53 -6.42
CA ASN A 96 0.59 -8.81 -7.01
C ASN A 96 1.73 -9.83 -7.00
N THR A 97 1.39 -11.10 -6.84
CA THR A 97 2.29 -12.25 -6.94
C THR A 97 1.73 -13.23 -7.98
N PRO A 98 1.73 -12.85 -9.28
CA PRO A 98 1.08 -13.65 -10.33
C PRO A 98 1.71 -15.04 -10.43
N THR A 99 0.93 -16.05 -10.83
CA THR A 99 1.46 -17.40 -11.03
C THR A 99 2.58 -17.41 -12.07
N LYS A 100 3.68 -18.11 -11.79
CA LYS A 100 4.80 -18.27 -12.73
C LYS A 100 4.31 -18.90 -14.04
N THR A 101 4.73 -18.35 -15.16
CA THR A 101 4.39 -18.86 -16.50
C THR A 101 5.46 -19.80 -17.07
N ALA A 102 6.66 -19.81 -16.50
CA ALA A 102 7.77 -20.65 -16.92
C ALA A 102 8.69 -21.05 -15.75
N GLY A 103 9.54 -22.06 -15.97
CA GLY A 103 10.50 -22.59 -14.99
C GLY A 103 9.87 -23.46 -13.90
N ILE A 104 10.63 -23.73 -12.83
CA ILE A 104 10.18 -24.56 -11.71
C ILE A 104 8.93 -23.94 -11.08
N GLY A 105 7.86 -24.73 -10.99
CA GLY A 105 6.57 -24.31 -10.45
C GLY A 105 5.68 -23.52 -11.43
N ALA A 106 5.97 -23.52 -12.74
CA ALA A 106 5.08 -22.91 -13.73
C ALA A 106 3.64 -23.43 -13.60
N GLY A 107 2.67 -22.52 -13.68
CA GLY A 107 1.24 -22.80 -13.51
C GLY A 107 0.79 -23.06 -12.07
N LYS A 108 1.69 -23.04 -11.08
CA LYS A 108 1.36 -23.37 -9.67
C LYS A 108 1.96 -22.40 -8.64
N ALA A 109 3.23 -22.05 -8.78
CA ALA A 109 3.95 -21.23 -7.81
C ALA A 109 3.78 -19.73 -8.09
N PRO A 110 3.75 -18.87 -7.06
CA PRO A 110 3.73 -17.42 -7.23
C PRO A 110 5.07 -16.91 -7.77
N ASN A 111 5.01 -15.87 -8.61
CA ASN A 111 6.15 -15.08 -9.00
C ASN A 111 6.37 -13.99 -7.95
N MET A 112 7.50 -14.08 -7.25
CA MET A 112 7.85 -13.20 -6.12
C MET A 112 8.60 -11.94 -6.53
N ALA A 113 8.88 -11.74 -7.83
CA ALA A 113 9.72 -10.63 -8.31
C ALA A 113 9.26 -9.25 -7.83
N TYR A 114 7.94 -8.99 -7.80
CA TYR A 114 7.42 -7.70 -7.32
C TYR A 114 7.55 -7.54 -5.80
N PHE A 115 7.34 -8.62 -5.04
CA PHE A 115 7.52 -8.62 -3.60
C PHE A 115 8.99 -8.41 -3.21
N GLU A 116 9.90 -9.12 -3.88
CA GLU A 116 11.35 -8.97 -3.68
C GLU A 116 11.81 -7.56 -4.06
N SER A 117 11.30 -7.01 -5.17
CA SER A 117 11.60 -5.64 -5.60
C SER A 117 11.14 -4.61 -4.55
N ALA A 118 9.91 -4.75 -4.04
CA ALA A 118 9.39 -3.88 -2.98
C ALA A 118 10.23 -3.99 -1.70
N THR A 119 10.58 -5.21 -1.28
CA THR A 119 11.40 -5.46 -0.07
C THR A 119 12.80 -4.85 -0.22
N ARG A 120 13.44 -5.00 -1.39
CA ARG A 120 14.73 -4.38 -1.67
C ARG A 120 14.65 -2.85 -1.66
N MET A 121 13.56 -2.28 -2.17
CA MET A 121 13.34 -0.84 -2.12
C MET A 121 13.17 -0.35 -0.69
N ILE A 122 12.40 -1.08 0.14
CA ILE A 122 12.26 -0.76 1.57
C ILE A 122 13.62 -0.79 2.26
N ALA A 123 14.41 -1.85 2.04
CA ALA A 123 15.74 -1.98 2.63
C ALA A 123 16.71 -0.87 2.19
N ALA A 124 16.55 -0.32 0.98
CA ALA A 124 17.40 0.75 0.47
C ALA A 124 17.01 2.15 0.95
N GLU A 125 15.72 2.37 1.25
CA GLU A 125 15.18 3.71 1.50
C GLU A 125 14.73 3.93 2.95
N ALA A 126 14.55 2.89 3.77
CA ALA A 126 14.16 3.06 5.17
C ALA A 126 15.28 3.72 6.00
N GLU A 127 14.99 4.87 6.60
CA GLU A 127 15.96 5.66 7.40
C GLU A 127 15.77 5.51 8.92
N LYS A 128 14.74 4.78 9.35
CA LYS A 128 14.41 4.52 10.76
C LYS A 128 13.92 3.08 10.95
N ASP A 129 13.71 2.70 12.21
CA ASP A 129 13.05 1.43 12.54
C ASP A 129 11.65 1.39 11.91
N THR A 130 11.47 0.48 10.94
CA THR A 130 10.23 0.34 10.16
C THR A 130 9.70 -1.08 10.29
N ILE A 131 8.40 -1.21 10.59
CA ILE A 131 7.71 -2.50 10.55
C ILE A 131 7.28 -2.78 9.11
N ILE A 132 7.66 -3.94 8.58
CA ILE A 132 7.21 -4.41 7.27
C ILE A 132 6.06 -5.40 7.48
N VAL A 133 4.94 -5.16 6.81
CA VAL A 133 3.77 -6.03 6.85
C VAL A 133 3.49 -6.55 5.44
N GLU A 134 3.58 -7.86 5.25
CA GLU A 134 3.05 -8.49 4.03
C GLU A 134 1.53 -8.54 4.13
N LYS A 135 0.85 -8.08 3.07
CA LYS A 135 -0.61 -8.18 2.96
C LYS A 135 -1.00 -8.65 1.57
N SER A 136 -1.27 -9.94 1.47
CA SER A 136 -1.80 -10.60 0.26
C SER A 136 -3.11 -11.35 0.57
N THR A 137 -3.88 -11.69 -0.47
CA THR A 137 -5.01 -12.63 -0.39
C THR A 137 -4.56 -14.09 -0.41
N VAL A 138 -3.31 -14.37 -0.83
CA VAL A 138 -2.74 -15.72 -0.92
C VAL A 138 -1.26 -15.70 -0.48
N PRO A 139 -0.97 -15.69 0.84
CA PRO A 139 0.40 -15.69 1.33
C PRO A 139 1.02 -17.09 1.21
N CYS A 140 2.03 -17.25 0.33
CA CYS A 140 2.73 -18.52 0.08
C CYS A 140 4.21 -18.41 0.47
N ARG A 141 4.52 -18.55 1.77
CA ARG A 141 5.88 -18.38 2.33
C ARG A 141 6.54 -17.02 1.98
N THR A 142 5.73 -16.00 1.66
CA THR A 142 6.17 -14.66 1.27
C THR A 142 6.95 -13.95 2.37
N ALA A 143 6.58 -14.14 3.63
CA ALA A 143 7.27 -13.56 4.79
C ALA A 143 8.57 -14.27 5.21
N ALA A 144 8.88 -15.44 4.65
CA ALA A 144 10.02 -16.27 5.05
C ALA A 144 11.20 -16.24 4.06
N ASN A 145 11.09 -15.44 2.99
CA ASN A 145 12.08 -15.32 1.92
C ASN A 145 12.88 -14.02 2.01
#